data_AF-A0A4R8ZW05-F1
#
_entry.id   AF-A0A4R8ZW05-F1
#
_cell.length_a   1.000
_cell.length_b   1.000
_cell.length_c   1.000
_cell.angle_alpha   90.00
_cell.angle_beta   90.00
_cell.angle_gamma   90.00
#
_symmetry.space_group_name_H-M   'P 1'
#
loop_
_entity.id
_entity.type
_entity.pdbx_description
1 polymer ?
#
loop_
_entity_poly.entity_id
_entity_poly.type
_entity_poly.pdbx_seq_one_letter_code
_entity_poly.pdbx_strand_id
1 'polypeptide(L)'
;MNKYTAIGLLGAAAEGKRIIVLSPHDQAARDAVDEVRALVPDIEWRLTSGDQRVTLPAGGSIRFLSDNQHLRNRLRGTSADIVLIEDERYVTNELINDLRAVTHTSPHGEIIRH
;
A
#
# COMPACT_ATOMS: atom_id res chain seq x y z
N MET A 1 5.90 9.30 3.74
CA MET A 1 6.53 8.91 2.47
C MET A 1 7.27 10.09 1.82
N ASN A 2 8.31 9.86 1.01
CA ASN A 2 8.92 10.91 0.17
C ASN A 2 8.58 10.72 -1.34
N LYS A 3 8.85 11.76 -2.15
CA LYS A 3 8.57 11.78 -3.59
C LYS A 3 9.20 10.61 -4.38
N TYR A 4 10.42 10.18 -4.02
CA TYR A 4 11.09 9.09 -4.74
C TYR A 4 10.42 7.75 -4.50
N THR A 5 9.97 7.51 -3.26
CA THR A 5 9.16 6.33 -2.93
C THR A 5 7.86 6.33 -3.73
N ALA A 6 7.17 7.46 -3.82
CA ALA A 6 5.94 7.59 -4.62
C ALA A 6 6.16 7.24 -6.11
N ILE A 7 7.26 7.74 -6.71
CA ILE A 7 7.64 7.40 -8.09
C ILE A 7 7.93 5.91 -8.24
N GLY A 8 8.68 5.31 -7.30
CA GLY A 8 8.97 3.88 -7.31
C GLY A 8 7.71 3.01 -7.24
N LEU A 9 6.77 3.38 -6.37
CA LEU A 9 5.47 2.70 -6.25
C LEU A 9 4.67 2.77 -7.55
N LEU A 10 4.63 3.95 -8.18
CA LEU A 10 3.94 4.14 -9.47
C LEU A 10 4.60 3.32 -10.58
N GLY A 11 5.92 3.27 -10.65
CA GLY A 11 6.65 2.44 -11.61
C GLY A 11 6.32 0.96 -11.45
N ALA A 12 6.39 0.44 -10.23
CA ALA A 12 6.04 -0.94 -9.93
C ALA A 12 4.55 -1.25 -10.26
N ALA A 13 3.63 -0.34 -9.94
CA ALA A 13 2.22 -0.52 -10.27
C ALA A 13 1.96 -0.44 -11.79
N ALA A 14 2.73 0.36 -12.54
CA ALA A 14 2.65 0.43 -13.99
C ALA A 14 3.09 -0.88 -14.66
N GLU A 15 3.95 -1.67 -13.99
CA GLU A 15 4.32 -3.04 -14.41
C GLU A 15 3.24 -4.09 -14.06
N GLY A 16 2.10 -3.68 -13.50
CA GLY A 16 1.01 -4.59 -13.14
C GLY A 16 1.04 -5.10 -11.71
N LYS A 17 1.97 -4.63 -10.86
CA LYS A 17 2.08 -5.10 -9.47
C LYS A 17 0.98 -4.51 -8.60
N ARG A 18 0.54 -5.31 -7.62
CA ARG A 18 -0.38 -4.93 -6.55
C ARG A 18 0.44 -4.56 -5.32
N ILE A 19 0.30 -3.34 -4.88
CA ILE A 19 1.12 -2.77 -3.81
C ILE A 19 0.20 -2.33 -2.68
N ILE A 20 0.58 -2.67 -1.45
CA ILE A 20 -0.05 -2.15 -0.24
C ILE A 20 0.96 -1.26 0.47
N VAL A 21 0.58 -0.03 0.77
CA VAL A 21 1.33 0.89 1.62
C VAL A 21 0.64 0.91 2.98
N LEU A 22 1.38 0.54 4.03
CA LEU A 22 0.93 0.60 5.41
C LEU A 22 1.50 1.84 6.09
N SER A 23 0.61 2.74 6.47
CA SER A 23 0.90 3.97 7.18
C SER A 23 0.53 3.85 8.66
N PRO A 24 1.27 4.50 9.58
CA PRO A 24 1.04 4.37 11.02
C PRO A 24 -0.27 5.01 11.50
N HIS A 25 -0.82 5.98 10.77
CA HIS A 25 -2.07 6.66 11.12
C HIS A 25 -2.75 7.24 9.86
N ASP A 26 -4.03 7.60 10.00
CA ASP A 26 -4.85 8.11 8.89
C ASP A 26 -4.23 9.33 8.19
N GLN A 27 -3.60 10.23 8.95
CA GLN A 27 -2.96 11.41 8.35
C GLN A 27 -1.78 11.01 7.43
N ALA A 28 -0.92 10.08 7.85
CA ALA A 28 0.20 9.62 7.03
C ALA A 28 -0.28 8.92 5.75
N ALA A 29 -1.36 8.13 5.84
CA ALA A 29 -1.98 7.53 4.66
C ALA A 29 -2.51 8.59 3.68
N ARG A 30 -3.11 9.68 4.19
CA ARG A 30 -3.59 10.79 3.36
C ARG A 30 -2.43 11.53 2.71
N ASP A 31 -1.39 11.85 3.46
CA ASP A 31 -0.19 12.51 2.93
C ASP A 31 0.45 11.65 1.81
N ALA A 32 0.51 10.33 2.01
CA ALA A 32 1.01 9.40 1.00
C ALA A 32 0.14 9.35 -0.27
N VAL A 33 -1.19 9.40 -0.10
CA VAL A 33 -2.13 9.50 -1.22
C VAL A 33 -1.93 10.81 -1.98
N ASP A 34 -1.81 11.93 -1.28
CA ASP A 34 -1.64 13.25 -1.90
C ASP A 34 -0.34 13.34 -2.70
N GLU A 35 0.77 12.79 -2.18
CA GLU A 35 2.05 12.68 -2.90
C GLU A 35 1.91 11.89 -4.21
N VAL A 36 1.24 10.74 -4.19
CA VAL A 36 1.05 9.92 -5.39
C VAL A 36 0.05 10.57 -6.35
N ARG A 37 -1.03 11.17 -5.84
CA ARG A 37 -2.04 11.86 -6.64
C ARG A 37 -1.49 13.09 -7.35
N ALA A 38 -0.56 13.82 -6.73
CA ALA A 38 0.13 14.94 -7.37
C ALA A 38 0.93 14.51 -8.61
N LEU A 39 1.39 13.25 -8.68
CA LEU A 39 2.13 12.70 -9.81
C LEU A 39 1.23 12.13 -10.91
N VAL A 40 0.03 11.67 -10.56
CA VAL A 40 -0.95 11.08 -11.49
C VAL A 40 -2.36 11.63 -11.25
N PRO A 41 -2.60 12.93 -11.54
CA PRO A 41 -3.85 13.61 -11.20
C PRO A 41 -5.07 13.08 -11.97
N ASP A 42 -4.85 12.52 -13.15
CA ASP A 42 -5.92 12.13 -14.09
C ASP A 42 -6.43 10.69 -13.89
N ILE A 43 -5.84 9.93 -12.95
CA ILE A 43 -6.27 8.55 -12.67
C ILE A 43 -7.43 8.57 -11.65
N GLU A 44 -8.38 7.65 -11.81
CA GLU A 44 -9.49 7.51 -10.86
C GLU A 44 -9.02 6.93 -9.51
N TRP A 45 -9.47 7.58 -8.44
CA TRP A 45 -9.16 7.20 -7.06
C TRP A 45 -10.40 6.70 -6.34
N ARG A 46 -10.27 5.56 -5.65
CA ARG A 46 -11.24 5.13 -4.67
C ARG A 46 -10.79 5.59 -3.29
N LEU A 47 -11.53 6.53 -2.71
CA LEU A 47 -11.21 7.11 -1.41
C LEU A 47 -12.21 6.61 -0.37
N THR A 48 -11.81 5.64 0.45
CA THR A 48 -12.55 5.22 1.65
C THR A 48 -11.69 5.53 2.88
N SER A 49 -12.31 5.85 4.03
CA SER A 49 -11.55 6.26 5.21
C SER A 49 -10.55 5.19 5.63
N GLY A 50 -9.26 5.57 5.61
CA GLY A 50 -8.13 4.69 5.90
C GLY A 50 -7.87 3.60 4.86
N ASP A 51 -8.65 3.52 3.77
CA ASP A 51 -8.52 2.55 2.68
C ASP A 51 -8.68 3.27 1.34
N GLN A 52 -7.57 3.82 0.86
CA GLN A 52 -7.52 4.53 -0.40
C GLN A 52 -6.83 3.67 -1.44
N ARG A 53 -7.31 3.69 -2.67
CA ARG A 53 -6.74 2.88 -3.75
C ARG A 53 -6.73 3.63 -5.06
N VAL A 54 -5.65 3.45 -5.80
CA VAL A 54 -5.54 3.79 -7.21
C VAL A 54 -5.23 2.52 -7.99
N THR A 55 -5.91 2.34 -9.13
CA THR A 55 -5.65 1.23 -10.06
C THR A 55 -5.22 1.84 -11.38
N LEU A 56 -4.06 1.40 -11.87
CA LEU A 56 -3.49 1.92 -13.11
C LEU A 56 -4.08 1.15 -14.30
N PRO A 57 -4.12 1.75 -15.51
CA PRO A 57 -4.65 1.10 -16.71
C PRO A 57 -3.97 -0.24 -17.05
N ALA A 58 -2.70 -0.41 -16.67
CA ALA A 58 -1.94 -1.66 -16.84
C ALA A 58 -2.41 -2.80 -15.90
N GLY A 59 -3.37 -2.55 -15.00
CA GLY A 59 -3.95 -3.53 -14.10
C GLY A 59 -3.30 -3.58 -12.70
N GLY A 60 -2.13 -2.98 -12.52
CA GLY A 60 -1.51 -2.84 -11.21
C GLY A 60 -2.22 -1.80 -10.35
N SER A 61 -1.96 -1.82 -9.04
CA SER A 61 -2.66 -0.94 -8.12
C SER A 61 -1.85 -0.63 -6.88
N ILE A 62 -2.08 0.55 -6.31
CA ILE A 62 -1.51 0.96 -5.02
C ILE A 62 -2.68 1.17 -4.06
N ARG A 63 -2.66 0.47 -2.93
CA ARG A 63 -3.64 0.61 -1.86
C ARG A 63 -2.95 1.13 -0.61
N PHE A 64 -3.43 2.25 -0.09
CA PHE A 64 -2.95 2.89 1.12
C PHE A 64 -3.86 2.49 2.27
N LEU A 65 -3.27 1.90 3.30
CA LEU A 65 -3.96 1.49 4.51
C LEU A 65 -3.29 2.15 5.70
N SER A 66 -4.08 2.74 6.58
CA SER A 66 -3.61 3.19 7.90
C SER A 66 -3.82 2.11 8.96
N ASP A 67 -2.96 2.05 9.98
CA ASP A 67 -3.16 1.15 11.12
C ASP A 67 -4.29 1.67 12.04
N ASN A 68 -5.51 1.23 11.76
CA ASN A 68 -6.70 1.47 12.58
C ASN A 68 -7.26 0.13 13.08
N GLN A 69 -8.26 0.16 13.98
CA GLN A 69 -8.90 -1.01 14.62
C GLN A 69 -9.40 -2.11 13.65
N HIS A 70 -9.33 -1.91 12.33
CA HIS A 70 -9.79 -2.85 11.32
C HIS A 70 -8.74 -3.21 10.24
N LEU A 71 -7.45 -2.94 10.47
CA LEU A 71 -6.39 -3.29 9.51
C LEU A 71 -6.41 -4.79 9.13
N ARG A 72 -6.48 -5.69 10.11
CA ARG A 72 -6.52 -7.15 9.86
C ARG A 72 -7.69 -7.58 8.99
N ASN A 73 -8.87 -7.00 9.21
CA ASN A 73 -10.05 -7.30 8.40
C ASN A 73 -9.87 -6.84 6.94
N ARG A 74 -9.16 -5.73 6.72
CA ARG A 74 -8.88 -5.20 5.39
C ARG A 74 -7.76 -5.93 4.64
N LEU A 75 -6.86 -6.61 5.36
CA LEU A 75 -5.82 -7.47 4.79
C LEU A 75 -6.35 -8.87 4.45
N ARG A 76 -7.37 -9.35 5.16
CA ARG A 76 -7.95 -10.67 4.91
C ARG A 76 -8.49 -10.79 3.48
N GLY A 77 -8.14 -11.88 2.80
CA GLY A 77 -8.59 -12.16 1.43
C GLY A 77 -7.93 -11.27 0.38
N THR A 78 -6.90 -10.51 0.76
CA THR A 78 -6.14 -9.67 -0.16
C THR A 78 -4.84 -10.36 -0.55
N SER A 79 -4.32 -9.99 -1.71
CA SER A 79 -2.99 -10.39 -2.15
C SER A 79 -2.26 -9.19 -2.70
N ALA A 80 -0.97 -9.11 -2.37
CA ALA A 80 -0.09 -8.06 -2.84
C ALA A 80 1.23 -8.69 -3.30
N ASP A 81 1.85 -8.03 -4.26
CA ASP A 81 3.20 -8.35 -4.72
C ASP A 81 4.22 -7.59 -3.85
N ILE A 82 3.89 -6.36 -3.44
CA ILE A 82 4.75 -5.55 -2.55
C ILE A 82 3.92 -5.01 -1.38
N VAL A 83 4.47 -5.11 -0.18
CA VAL A 83 3.96 -4.39 1.00
C VAL A 83 5.04 -3.43 1.49
N LEU A 84 4.77 -2.13 1.43
CA LEU A 84 5.63 -1.10 1.98
C LEU A 84 5.11 -0.67 3.35
N ILE A 85 5.94 -0.70 4.38
CA ILE A 85 5.63 -0.20 5.71
C ILE A 85 6.40 1.09 5.94
N GLU A 86 5.68 2.19 6.19
CA GLU A 86 6.30 3.52 6.34
C GLU A 86 6.99 3.75 7.69
N ASP A 87 6.63 3.01 8.72
CA ASP A 87 7.24 3.11 10.04
C ASP A 87 7.30 1.74 10.71
N GLU A 88 8.52 1.19 10.81
CA GLU A 88 8.76 -0.13 11.37
C GLU A 88 8.39 -0.27 12.85
N ARG A 89 8.27 0.83 13.60
CA ARG A 89 7.99 0.78 15.05
C ARG A 89 6.58 0.27 15.35
N TYR A 90 5.69 0.30 14.37
CA TYR A 90 4.31 -0.18 14.47
C TYR A 90 4.16 -1.64 14.05
N VAL A 91 5.25 -2.27 13.63
CA VAL A 91 5.24 -3.63 13.12
C VAL A 91 5.28 -4.63 14.27
N THR A 92 4.11 -5.20 14.57
CA THR A 92 4.02 -6.34 15.49
C THR A 92 4.32 -7.65 14.78
N ASN A 93 4.75 -8.67 15.53
CA ASN A 93 4.94 -10.02 14.98
C ASN A 93 3.65 -10.59 14.37
N GLU A 94 2.49 -10.27 14.96
CA GLU A 94 1.18 -10.68 14.43
C GLU A 94 0.91 -10.03 13.06
N LEU A 95 1.14 -8.72 12.94
CA LEU A 95 0.99 -8.00 11.68
C LEU A 95 1.92 -8.58 10.60
N ILE A 96 3.18 -8.90 10.94
CA ILE A 96 4.10 -9.54 10.00
C ILE A 96 3.57 -10.88 9.49
N ASN A 97 2.97 -11.69 10.36
CA ASN A 97 2.39 -12.96 9.93
C ASN A 97 1.21 -12.76 8.98
N ASP A 98 0.35 -11.77 9.24
CA ASP A 98 -0.73 -11.41 8.32
C ASP A 98 -0.18 -10.93 6.96
N LEU A 99 0.86 -10.10 6.97
CA LEU A 99 1.50 -9.58 5.75
C LEU A 99 2.19 -10.67 4.93
N ARG A 100 2.78 -11.66 5.60
CA ARG A 100 3.31 -12.85 4.94
C ARG A 100 2.20 -13.62 4.23
N ALA A 101 1.03 -13.76 4.84
CA ALA A 101 -0.12 -14.39 4.18
C ALA A 101 -0.58 -13.61 2.94
N VAL A 102 -0.56 -12.28 2.99
CA VAL A 102 -0.92 -11.40 1.87
C VAL A 102 0.05 -11.51 0.69
N THR A 103 1.34 -11.67 0.96
CA THR A 103 2.38 -11.77 -0.08
C THR A 103 2.64 -13.19 -0.57
N HIS A 104 2.17 -14.21 0.17
CA HIS A 104 2.50 -15.62 -0.08
C HIS A 104 2.15 -16.12 -1.48
N THR A 105 1.07 -15.62 -2.08
CA THR A 105 0.59 -16.06 -3.40
C THR A 105 1.30 -15.36 -4.56
N SER A 106 2.14 -14.36 -4.28
CA SER A 106 2.89 -13.65 -5.32
C SER A 106 4.27 -14.28 -5.52
N PRO A 107 4.68 -14.56 -6.77
CA PRO A 107 6.06 -14.95 -7.07
C PRO A 107 7.07 -13.81 -6.81
N HIS A 108 6.59 -12.58 -6.60
CA HIS A 108 7.38 -11.39 -6.31
C HIS A 108 7.10 -10.83 -4.91
N GLY A 109 6.49 -11.62 -4.03
CA GLY A 109 6.05 -11.20 -2.71
C GLY A 109 7.18 -10.62 -1.87
N GLU A 110 7.12 -9.31 -1.60
CA GLU A 110 8.14 -8.59 -0.84
C GLU A 110 7.50 -7.72 0.26
N ILE A 111 8.15 -7.66 1.43
CA ILE A 111 7.78 -6.75 2.52
C ILE A 111 8.96 -5.81 2.76
N ILE A 112 8.79 -4.54 2.40
CA ILE A 112 9.79 -3.47 2.55
C ILE A 112 9.45 -2.65 3.79
N ARG A 113 10.46 -2.39 4.62
CA ARG A 113 10.32 -1.63 5.88
C ARG A 113 11.21 -0.41 5.79
N HIS A 114 10.67 0.75 6.11
CA HIS A 114 11.38 2.03 6.03
C HIS A 114 11.29 2.82 7.34
#